data_AF-A0A6V8CDL2-F1
#
_entry.id   AF-A0A6V8CDL2-F1
#
_cell.length_a   1.000
_cell.length_b   1.000
_cell.length_c   1.000
_cell.angle_alpha   90.00
_cell.angle_beta   90.00
_cell.angle_gamma   90.00
#
_symmetry.space_group_name_H-M   'P 1'
#
loop_
_entity.id
_entity.type
_entity.pdbx_description
1 polymer ?
#
loop_
_entity_poly.entity_id
_entity_poly.type
_entity_poly.pdbx_seq_one_letter_code
_entity_poly.pdbx_strand_id
1 'polypeptide(L)'
;MVVLTMTRREAAERWKAAVEGDAKLRSRTTLGIVIIVLVSGLIGSIEIRYGIGAVLLLGVLFQFSLERMREAFRVAAEASRQRLGWEEEAISTEELLDRLNRFLDQR
;
A
#
# COMPACT_ATOMS: atom_id res chain seq x y z
N MET A 1 8.12 19.53 -17.81
CA MET A 1 7.10 18.58 -17.30
C MET A 1 7.22 17.31 -18.14
N VAL A 2 7.98 16.32 -17.66
CA VAL A 2 8.19 15.08 -18.41
C VAL A 2 6.96 14.21 -18.21
N VAL A 3 6.02 14.28 -19.17
CA VAL A 3 5.02 13.22 -19.32
C VAL A 3 5.80 12.00 -19.78
N LEU A 4 6.29 11.20 -18.84
CA LEU A 4 6.75 9.85 -19.13
C LEU A 4 5.60 9.19 -19.88
N THR A 5 5.88 8.75 -21.10
CA THR A 5 4.96 8.11 -22.04
C THR A 5 4.54 6.74 -21.50
N MET A 6 3.86 6.72 -20.35
CA MET A 6 3.35 5.51 -19.73
C MET A 6 2.29 4.93 -20.68
N THR A 7 2.49 3.71 -21.17
CA THR A 7 1.50 3.10 -22.06
C THR A 7 0.22 2.76 -21.30
N ARG A 8 -0.90 2.57 -21.99
CA ARG A 8 -2.15 2.14 -21.32
C ARG A 8 -1.98 0.80 -20.60
N ARG A 9 -1.13 -0.08 -21.13
CA ARG A 9 -0.77 -1.36 -20.51
C ARG A 9 0.00 -1.15 -19.20
N GLU A 10 1.05 -0.33 -19.21
CA GLU A 10 1.82 0.01 -18.00
C GLU A 10 0.94 0.68 -16.94
N ALA A 11 -0.03 1.50 -17.35
CA ALA A 11 -1.02 2.09 -16.45
C ALA A 11 -1.86 1.00 -15.77
N ALA A 12 -2.38 0.04 -16.52
CA ALA A 12 -3.16 -1.07 -15.97
C ALA A 12 -2.33 -1.97 -15.04
N GLU A 13 -1.08 -2.28 -15.40
CA GLU A 13 -0.16 -3.04 -14.52
C GLU A 13 0.13 -2.29 -13.22
N ARG A 14 0.36 -0.96 -13.31
CA ARG A 14 0.60 -0.10 -12.15
C ARG A 14 -0.63 -0.03 -11.25
N TRP A 15 -1.83 0.06 -11.80
CA TRP A 15 -3.08 0.04 -11.02
C TRP A 15 -3.27 -1.30 -10.33
N LYS A 16 -3.10 -2.41 -11.05
CA LYS A 16 -3.17 -3.75 -10.48
C LYS A 16 -2.21 -3.91 -9.30
N ALA A 17 -0.96 -3.50 -9.47
CA ALA A 17 0.04 -3.54 -8.42
C ALA A 17 -0.32 -2.69 -7.19
N ALA A 18 -0.93 -1.51 -7.40
CA ALA A 18 -1.39 -0.65 -6.31
C ALA A 18 -2.53 -1.30 -5.50
N VAL A 19 -3.51 -1.90 -6.19
CA VAL A 19 -4.67 -2.56 -5.57
C VAL A 19 -4.24 -3.81 -4.80
N GLU A 20 -3.42 -4.67 -5.41
CA GLU A 20 -2.86 -5.84 -4.72
C GLU A 20 -1.94 -5.44 -3.56
N GLY A 21 -1.21 -4.34 -3.73
CA GLY A 21 -0.33 -3.77 -2.71
C GLY A 21 -1.12 -3.34 -1.48
N ASP A 22 -2.23 -2.63 -1.68
CA ASP A 22 -3.09 -2.17 -0.58
C ASP A 22 -3.77 -3.35 0.14
N ALA A 23 -4.25 -4.35 -0.59
CA ALA A 23 -4.80 -5.56 -0.01
C ALA A 23 -3.77 -6.31 0.87
N LYS A 24 -2.52 -6.43 0.39
CA LYS A 24 -1.41 -7.03 1.14
C LYS A 24 -0.95 -6.15 2.31
N LEU A 25 -1.15 -4.84 2.25
CA LEU A 25 -0.74 -3.93 3.32
C LEU A 25 -1.45 -4.27 4.63
N ARG A 26 -2.73 -4.69 4.57
CA ARG A 26 -3.51 -5.05 5.76
C ARG A 26 -2.91 -6.24 6.55
N SER A 27 -2.45 -7.28 5.86
CA SER A 27 -1.79 -8.42 6.54
C SER A 27 -0.42 -8.01 7.09
N ARG A 28 0.34 -7.21 6.32
CA ARG A 28 1.64 -6.66 6.75
C ARG A 28 1.52 -5.70 7.93
N THR A 29 0.40 -4.97 8.05
CA THR A 29 0.12 -4.11 9.21
C THR A 29 0.11 -4.93 10.49
N THR A 30 -0.60 -6.06 10.49
CA THR A 30 -0.70 -6.95 11.66
C THR A 30 0.67 -7.49 12.05
N LEU A 31 1.44 -7.97 11.08
CA LEU A 31 2.80 -8.46 11.32
C LEU A 31 3.73 -7.37 11.87
N GLY A 32 3.65 -6.15 11.34
CA GLY A 32 4.42 -5.01 11.83
C GLY A 32 4.09 -4.65 13.28
N ILE A 33 2.81 -4.64 13.66
CA ILE A 33 2.39 -4.40 15.05
C ILE A 33 2.99 -5.46 15.99
N VAL A 34 2.93 -6.74 15.62
CA VAL A 34 3.50 -7.83 16.42
C VAL A 34 5.01 -7.63 16.61
N ILE A 35 5.75 -7.29 15.54
CA ILE A 35 7.19 -7.03 15.64
C ILE A 35 7.49 -5.85 16.56
N ILE A 36 6.73 -4.75 16.45
CA ILE A 36 6.92 -3.57 17.30
C ILE A 36 6.74 -3.94 18.78
N VAL A 37 5.72 -4.72 19.11
CA VAL A 37 5.47 -5.19 20.48
C VAL A 37 6.61 -6.07 20.97
N LEU A 38 7.06 -7.04 20.17
CA LEU A 38 8.14 -7.96 20.55
C LEU A 38 9.47 -7.22 20.78
N VAL A 39 9.86 -6.35 19.84
CA VAL A 39 11.11 -5.59 19.91
C VAL A 39 11.07 -4.61 21.10
N SER A 40 9.97 -3.88 21.26
CA SER A 40 9.83 -2.94 22.37
C SER A 40 9.77 -3.64 23.72
N GLY A 41 9.14 -4.82 23.79
CA GLY A 41 9.13 -5.67 24.98
C GLY A 41 10.53 -6.18 25.34
N LEU A 42 11.32 -6.59 24.34
CA LEU A 42 12.71 -6.99 24.55
C LEU A 42 13.57 -5.84 25.09
N ILE A 43 13.42 -4.63 24.53
CA ILE A 43 14.11 -3.43 25.01
C ILE A 43 13.66 -3.08 26.44
N GLY A 44 12.35 -3.18 26.71
CA GLY A 44 11.75 -2.92 28.01
C GLY A 44 12.17 -3.90 29.11
N SER A 45 12.72 -5.07 28.75
CA SER A 45 13.25 -6.03 29.72
C SER A 45 14.50 -5.52 30.46
N ILE A 46 15.22 -4.54 29.87
CA ILE A 46 16.35 -3.87 30.50
C ILE A 46 15.85 -2.78 31.44
N GLU A 47 15.02 -1.87 30.92
CA GLU A 47 14.34 -0.85 31.70
C GLU A 47 13.03 -0.44 30.99
N ILE A 48 11.93 -0.39 31.75
CA ILE A 48 10.59 -0.15 31.20
C ILE A 48 10.47 1.17 30.41
N ARG A 49 11.20 2.22 30.83
CA ARG A 49 11.21 3.53 30.15
C ARG A 49 11.73 3.42 28.71
N TYR A 50 12.73 2.57 28.48
CA TYR A 50 13.25 2.34 27.13
C TYR A 50 12.27 1.57 26.26
N GLY A 51 11.55 0.60 26.83
CA GLY A 51 10.48 -0.11 26.14
C GLY A 51 9.35 0.83 25.71
N ILE A 52 8.91 1.72 26.61
CA ILE A 52 7.90 2.75 26.29
C ILE A 52 8.40 3.67 25.17
N GLY A 53 9.64 4.16 25.28
CA GLY A 53 10.26 4.98 24.24
C GLY A 53 10.31 4.28 22.88
N ALA A 54 10.65 2.98 22.87
CA ALA A 54 10.67 2.16 21.66
C ALA A 54 9.28 2.00 21.04
N VAL A 55 8.23 1.73 21.84
CA VAL A 55 6.85 1.64 21.34
C VAL A 55 6.44 2.95 20.66
N LEU A 56 6.70 4.09 21.30
CA LEU A 56 6.33 5.40 20.76
C LEU A 56 7.08 5.70 19.46
N LEU A 57 8.40 5.51 19.45
CA LEU A 57 9.22 5.78 18.28
C LEU A 57 8.85 4.87 17.10
N LEU A 58 8.82 3.56 17.33
CA LEU A 58 8.51 2.59 16.28
C LEU A 58 7.06 2.70 15.82
N GLY A 59 6.12 2.95 16.73
CA GLY A 59 4.71 3.15 16.43
C GLY A 59 4.49 4.34 15.50
N VAL A 60 5.10 5.50 15.79
CA VAL A 60 4.99 6.70 14.94
C VAL A 60 5.61 6.46 13.56
N LEU A 61 6.82 5.88 13.51
CA LEU A 61 7.48 5.58 12.24
C LEU A 61 6.68 4.60 11.39
N PHE A 62 6.06 3.61 12.05
CA PHE A 62 5.22 2.63 11.38
C PHE A 62 3.92 3.25 10.86
N GLN A 63 3.23 4.06 11.66
CA GLN A 63 2.04 4.78 11.24
C GLN A 63 2.35 5.68 10.02
N PHE A 64 3.41 6.47 10.10
CA PHE A 64 3.87 7.30 8.98
C PHE A 64 4.14 6.48 7.72
N SER A 65 4.80 5.34 7.87
CA SER A 65 5.09 4.44 6.74
C SER A 65 3.81 3.87 6.11
N LEU A 66 2.81 3.50 6.92
CA LEU A 66 1.52 3.00 6.44
C LEU A 66 0.75 4.09 5.68
N GLU A 67 0.66 5.29 6.23
CA GLU A 67 -0.02 6.43 5.60
C GLU A 67 0.64 6.76 4.25
N ARG A 68 1.98 6.82 4.22
CA ARG A 68 2.74 7.08 3.01
C ARG A 68 2.56 5.99 1.95
N MET A 69 2.50 4.71 2.33
CA MET A 69 2.25 3.61 1.38
C MET A 69 0.84 3.68 0.81
N ARG A 70 -0.17 3.91 1.65
CA ARG A 70 -1.57 4.07 1.20
C ARG A 70 -1.71 5.22 0.22
N GLU A 71 -1.09 6.37 0.52
CA GLU A 71 -1.13 7.51 -0.39
C GLU A 71 -0.42 7.19 -1.71
N ALA A 72 0.71 6.49 -1.68
CA ALA A 72 1.39 6.06 -2.90
C ALA A 72 0.52 5.13 -3.76
N PHE A 73 -0.23 4.20 -3.15
CA PHE A 73 -1.18 3.35 -3.87
C PHE A 73 -2.35 4.16 -4.44
N ARG A 74 -2.91 5.09 -3.67
CA ARG A 74 -3.99 5.97 -4.11
C ARG A 74 -3.59 6.80 -5.32
N VAL A 75 -2.45 7.48 -5.25
CA VAL A 75 -1.91 8.29 -6.35
C VAL A 75 -1.61 7.44 -7.57
N ALA A 76 -1.06 6.23 -7.39
CA ALA A 76 -0.79 5.31 -8.50
C ALA A 76 -2.07 4.83 -9.18
N ALA A 77 -3.11 4.50 -8.40
CA ALA A 77 -4.41 4.10 -8.92
C ALA A 77 -5.10 5.24 -9.68
N GLU A 78 -5.12 6.44 -9.11
CA GLU A 78 -5.75 7.62 -9.74
C GLU A 78 -5.08 8.00 -11.06
N ALA A 79 -3.73 8.09 -11.09
CA ALA A 79 -2.99 8.37 -12.30
C ALA A 79 -3.22 7.31 -13.39
N SER A 80 -3.32 6.04 -13.00
CA SER A 80 -3.57 4.94 -13.93
C SER A 80 -4.99 4.97 -14.48
N ARG A 81 -5.97 5.27 -13.61
CA ARG A 81 -7.38 5.43 -13.99
C ARG A 81 -7.57 6.57 -14.99
N GLN A 82 -6.98 7.73 -14.72
CA GLN A 82 -7.01 8.88 -15.65
C GLN A 82 -6.42 8.51 -17.02
N ARG A 83 -5.32 7.73 -17.04
CA ARG A 83 -4.67 7.26 -18.27
C ARG A 83 -5.54 6.27 -19.06
N LEU A 84 -6.27 5.39 -18.36
CA LEU A 84 -7.17 4.42 -18.97
C LEU A 84 -8.49 5.05 -19.40
N GLY A 85 -8.87 6.20 -18.83
CA GLY A 85 -10.16 6.83 -19.09
C GLY A 85 -11.34 6.02 -18.52
N TRP A 86 -11.11 5.32 -17.40
CA TRP A 86 -12.16 4.54 -16.74
C TRP A 86 -12.88 5.40 -15.69
N GLU A 87 -14.21 5.31 -15.68
CA GLU A 87 -15.06 6.03 -14.72
C GLU A 87 -14.93 5.43 -13.31
N GLU A 88 -15.39 6.17 -12.29
CA GLU A 88 -15.45 5.66 -10.91
C GLU A 88 -16.65 4.73 -10.81
N GLU A 89 -16.45 3.50 -11.23
CA GLU A 89 -17.41 2.46 -10.94
C GLU A 89 -17.13 1.98 -9.51
N ALA A 90 -18.15 2.00 -8.65
CA ALA A 90 -18.10 1.40 -7.32
C ALA A 90 -18.14 -0.14 -7.47
N ILE A 91 -17.04 -0.71 -7.95
CA ILE A 91 -16.84 -2.16 -8.09
C ILE A 91 -15.99 -2.70 -6.96
N SER A 92 -16.14 -3.99 -6.65
CA SER A 92 -15.30 -4.65 -5.65
C SER A 92 -13.85 -4.72 -6.09
N THR A 93 -12.94 -4.91 -5.12
CA THR A 93 -11.51 -5.09 -5.40
C THR A 93 -11.27 -6.29 -6.32
N GLU A 94 -11.98 -7.39 -6.10
CA GLU A 94 -11.91 -8.61 -6.90
C GLU A 94 -12.38 -8.37 -8.34
N GLU A 95 -13.49 -7.65 -8.52
CA GLU A 95 -14.04 -7.33 -9.84
C GLU A 95 -13.15 -6.36 -10.61
N LEU A 96 -12.53 -5.39 -9.93
CA LEU A 96 -11.53 -4.50 -10.52
C LEU A 96 -10.30 -5.28 -10.99
N LEU A 97 -9.79 -6.21 -10.17
CA LEU A 97 -8.64 -7.03 -10.53
C LEU A 97 -8.95 -7.95 -11.73
N ASP A 98 -10.14 -8.54 -11.78
CA ASP A 98 -10.58 -9.33 -12.93
C ASP A 98 -10.66 -8.49 -14.21
N ARG A 99 -11.24 -7.28 -14.15
CA ARG A 99 -11.29 -6.34 -15.27
C ARG A 99 -9.89 -5.94 -15.75
N LEU A 100 -8.97 -5.66 -14.82
CA LEU A 100 -7.58 -5.34 -15.15
C LEU A 100 -6.87 -6.53 -15.81
N ASN A 101 -7.08 -7.75 -15.32
CA ASN A 101 -6.51 -8.95 -15.95
C ASN A 101 -7.03 -9.15 -17.37
N ARG A 102 -8.35 -9.05 -17.58
CA ARG A 102 -8.95 -9.13 -18.91
C ARG A 102 -8.39 -8.07 -19.87
N PHE A 103 -8.18 -6.85 -19.38
CA PHE A 103 -7.58 -5.77 -20.18
C PHE A 103 -6.11 -6.06 -20.55
N LEU A 104 -5.34 -6.68 -19.65
CA LEU A 104 -3.92 -7.00 -19.89
C LEU A 104 -3.71 -8.24 -20.79
N ASP A 105 -4.68 -9.16 -20.80
CA ASP A 105 -4.67 -10.37 -21.61
C ASP A 105 -5.14 -10.12 -23.06
N GLN A 106 -5.95 -9.08 -23.29
CA GLN A 106 -6.31 -8.62 -24.63
C GLN A 106 -5.06 -7.98 -25.30
N ARG A 107 -4.38 -8.76 -26.16
CA ARG A 107 -3.23 -8.31 -26.96
C ARG A 107 -3.58 -7.21 -27.94
#